data_AF-A0A3L9GFW9-F1
#
_entry.id   AF-A0A3L9GFW9-F1
#
_cell.length_a   1.000
_cell.length_b   1.000
_cell.length_c   1.000
_cell.angle_alpha   90.00
_cell.angle_beta   90.00
_cell.angle_gamma   90.00
#
_symmetry.space_group_name_H-M   'P 1'
#
loop_
_entity.id
_entity.type
_entity.pdbx_description
1 polymer ?
#
loop_
_entity_poly.entity_id
_entity_poly.type
_entity_poly.pdbx_seq_one_letter_code
_entity_poly.pdbx_strand_id
1 'polypeptide(L)'
;HTVTATLSNNNTSDSQPVTFVADKTSALVVLLISKNEITGNGVDSATLTATVKDQFDNEVNNLPVTFSTASSGLTLTPGKSNTNESGIAQATLAGVAFGEQTVTASLANTGASDNKTVHFIGDTTAAKIIELTPVPDSIIAGTPQNSSGSVITATVVDNNGFPVKGVTVNFTSRTNSAEMTNGGQAVTNEQGKATVTYTNTRSSIESGA
;
A
#
# COMPACT_ATOMS: atom_id res chain seq x y z
N HIS A 1 -30.11 -14.54 -27.47
CA HIS A 1 -31.41 -14.12 -28.04
C HIS A 1 -31.95 -15.22 -28.92
N THR A 2 -33.26 -15.27 -29.17
CA THR A 2 -33.86 -16.22 -30.12
C THR A 2 -34.57 -15.46 -31.23
N VAL A 3 -34.37 -15.88 -32.47
CA VAL A 3 -35.11 -15.35 -33.62
C VAL A 3 -36.16 -16.38 -34.00
N THR A 4 -37.41 -15.94 -34.08
CA THR A 4 -38.56 -16.77 -34.40
C THR A 4 -39.16 -16.32 -35.72
N ALA A 5 -39.31 -17.24 -36.67
CA ALA A 5 -40.10 -17.06 -37.87
C ALA A 5 -41.48 -17.67 -37.64
N THR A 6 -42.55 -16.96 -37.99
CA THR A 6 -43.94 -17.44 -37.84
C THR A 6 -44.73 -17.04 -39.09
N LEU A 7 -45.51 -17.98 -39.64
CA LEU A 7 -46.41 -17.65 -40.76
C LEU A 7 -47.47 -16.65 -40.30
N SER A 8 -47.92 -15.75 -41.17
CA SER A 8 -48.89 -14.68 -40.79
C SER A 8 -50.24 -15.21 -40.29
N ASN A 9 -50.55 -16.47 -40.57
CA ASN A 9 -51.74 -17.16 -40.08
C ASN A 9 -51.50 -17.94 -38.76
N ASN A 10 -50.32 -17.79 -38.14
CA ASN A 10 -49.90 -18.37 -36.86
C ASN A 10 -49.97 -19.90 -36.75
N ASN A 11 -50.07 -20.63 -37.86
CA ASN A 11 -50.23 -22.08 -37.82
C ASN A 11 -48.90 -22.85 -37.62
N THR A 12 -47.77 -22.21 -37.87
CA THR A 12 -46.42 -22.79 -37.77
C THR A 12 -45.40 -21.72 -37.43
N SER A 13 -44.39 -22.11 -36.64
CA SER A 13 -43.24 -21.29 -36.31
C SER A 13 -41.98 -22.14 -36.15
N ASP A 14 -40.82 -21.55 -36.45
CA ASP A 14 -39.51 -22.12 -36.13
C ASP A 14 -38.66 -21.08 -35.39
N SER A 15 -37.81 -21.53 -34.47
CA SER A 15 -37.00 -20.65 -33.62
C SER A 15 -35.55 -21.11 -33.56
N GLN A 16 -34.62 -20.18 -33.74
CA GLN A 16 -33.19 -20.43 -33.67
C GLN A 16 -32.52 -19.48 -32.67
N PRO A 17 -31.54 -19.94 -31.86
CA PRO A 17 -30.77 -19.07 -30.99
C PRO A 17 -29.75 -18.23 -31.78
N VAL A 18 -29.52 -17.01 -31.32
CA VAL A 18 -28.49 -16.07 -31.77
C VAL A 18 -27.73 -15.57 -30.54
N THR A 19 -26.41 -15.69 -30.60
CA THR A 19 -25.50 -15.21 -29.56
C THR A 19 -24.80 -13.95 -30.04
N PHE A 20 -24.86 -12.89 -29.23
CA PHE A 20 -24.05 -11.69 -29.41
C PHE A 20 -22.85 -11.81 -28.48
N VAL A 21 -21.67 -11.46 -28.99
CA VAL A 21 -20.42 -11.48 -28.24
C VAL A 21 -19.88 -10.06 -28.14
N ALA A 22 -19.24 -9.74 -27.02
CA ALA A 22 -18.64 -8.44 -26.79
C ALA A 22 -17.51 -8.15 -27.81
N ASP A 23 -17.36 -6.89 -28.18
CA ASP A 23 -16.35 -6.48 -29.15
C ASP A 23 -14.98 -6.33 -28.49
N LYS A 24 -14.09 -7.28 -28.78
CA LYS A 24 -12.70 -7.24 -28.26
C LYS A 24 -11.90 -6.06 -28.81
N THR A 25 -12.26 -5.46 -29.94
CA THR A 25 -11.47 -4.39 -30.57
C THR A 25 -11.74 -3.01 -29.98
N SER A 26 -12.85 -2.82 -29.26
CA SER A 26 -13.19 -1.61 -28.52
C SER A 26 -13.05 -1.76 -27.00
N ALA A 27 -12.36 -2.83 -26.55
CA ALA A 27 -12.19 -3.13 -25.14
C ALA A 27 -11.35 -2.08 -24.39
N LEU A 28 -11.88 -1.65 -23.25
CA LEU A 28 -11.24 -0.79 -22.25
C LEU A 28 -11.03 -1.58 -20.95
N VAL A 29 -10.02 -1.21 -20.17
CA VAL A 29 -9.70 -1.85 -18.88
C VAL A 29 -9.79 -0.82 -17.76
N VAL A 30 -10.35 -1.22 -16.63
CA VAL A 30 -10.36 -0.47 -15.37
C VAL A 30 -9.72 -1.33 -14.29
N LEU A 31 -8.75 -0.76 -13.56
CA LEU A 31 -8.01 -1.46 -12.52
C LEU A 31 -8.47 -1.03 -11.13
N LEU A 32 -8.67 -1.99 -10.24
CA LEU A 32 -8.91 -1.77 -8.81
C LEU A 32 -7.88 -2.55 -7.98
N ILE A 33 -7.54 -2.00 -6.81
CA ILE A 33 -6.70 -2.65 -5.81
C ILE A 33 -7.48 -2.79 -4.50
N SER A 34 -7.38 -3.95 -3.87
CA SER A 34 -8.11 -4.28 -2.63
C SER A 34 -7.71 -3.42 -1.41
N LYS A 35 -6.50 -2.85 -1.40
CA LYS A 35 -6.02 -1.96 -0.34
C LYS A 35 -4.96 -0.99 -0.85
N ASN A 36 -4.88 0.17 -0.21
CA ASN A 36 -3.97 1.26 -0.58
C ASN A 36 -2.63 1.23 0.19
N GLU A 37 -2.55 0.42 1.25
CA GLU A 37 -1.32 0.21 2.03
C GLU A 37 -1.00 -1.29 2.11
N ILE A 38 0.27 -1.64 1.90
CA ILE A 38 0.77 -3.02 2.01
C ILE A 38 2.03 -3.00 2.87
N THR A 39 2.17 -3.93 3.81
CA THR A 39 3.44 -4.10 4.52
C THR A 39 4.49 -4.68 3.56
N GLY A 40 5.62 -3.99 3.38
CA GLY A 40 6.71 -4.38 2.48
C GLY A 40 7.57 -5.54 2.97
N ASN A 41 6.98 -6.55 3.58
CA ASN A 41 7.68 -7.71 4.13
C ASN A 41 7.68 -8.94 3.22
N GLY A 42 7.12 -8.86 2.01
CA GLY A 42 7.01 -9.97 1.06
C GLY A 42 5.92 -11.00 1.37
N VAL A 43 5.21 -10.86 2.49
CA VAL A 43 4.10 -11.74 2.90
C VAL A 43 2.77 -11.05 2.72
N ASP A 44 2.68 -9.78 3.14
CA ASP A 44 1.47 -9.01 2.97
C ASP A 44 1.23 -8.69 1.49
N SER A 45 -0.03 -8.74 1.06
CA SER A 45 -0.39 -8.68 -0.36
C SER A 45 -1.71 -7.99 -0.61
N ALA A 46 -1.90 -7.53 -1.84
CA ALA A 46 -3.16 -6.96 -2.32
C ALA A 46 -3.61 -7.66 -3.61
N THR A 47 -4.90 -7.90 -3.73
CA THR A 47 -5.53 -8.34 -4.97
C THR A 47 -5.72 -7.14 -5.91
N LEU A 48 -5.28 -7.31 -7.15
CA LEU A 48 -5.57 -6.47 -8.31
C LEU A 48 -6.73 -7.09 -9.09
N THR A 49 -7.73 -6.27 -9.40
CA THR A 49 -8.90 -6.66 -10.20
C THR A 49 -8.98 -5.75 -11.42
N ALA A 50 -8.76 -6.31 -12.60
CA ALA A 50 -8.98 -5.64 -13.87
C ALA A 50 -10.34 -6.04 -14.43
N THR A 51 -11.21 -5.06 -14.66
CA THR A 51 -12.50 -5.24 -15.32
C THR A 51 -12.40 -4.71 -16.74
N VAL A 52 -12.77 -5.55 -17.71
CA VAL A 52 -12.70 -5.23 -19.13
C VAL A 52 -14.09 -5.20 -19.74
N LYS A 53 -14.42 -4.08 -20.38
CA LYS A 53 -15.68 -3.89 -21.08
C LYS A 53 -15.47 -3.26 -22.46
N ASP A 54 -16.37 -3.53 -23.40
CA ASP A 54 -16.39 -2.86 -24.69
C ASP A 54 -17.06 -1.47 -24.61
N GLN A 55 -17.11 -0.75 -25.73
CA GLN A 55 -17.70 0.60 -25.80
C GLN A 55 -19.21 0.66 -25.47
N PHE A 56 -19.89 -0.49 -25.42
CA PHE A 56 -21.31 -0.61 -25.10
C PHE A 56 -21.55 -1.20 -23.70
N ASP A 57 -20.53 -1.18 -22.84
CA ASP A 57 -20.56 -1.71 -21.47
C ASP A 57 -20.76 -3.24 -21.39
N ASN A 58 -20.50 -3.98 -22.47
CA ASN A 58 -20.53 -5.45 -22.42
C ASN A 58 -19.23 -6.02 -21.85
N GLU A 59 -19.35 -7.02 -20.99
CA GLU A 59 -18.23 -7.73 -20.38
C GLU A 59 -17.45 -8.54 -21.43
N VAL A 60 -16.15 -8.29 -21.55
CA VAL A 60 -15.32 -8.94 -22.56
C VAL A 60 -14.66 -10.18 -21.97
N ASN A 61 -15.14 -11.36 -22.33
CA ASN A 61 -14.62 -12.64 -21.84
C ASN A 61 -13.37 -13.13 -22.60
N ASN A 62 -12.55 -13.94 -21.91
CA ASN A 62 -11.35 -14.58 -22.44
C ASN A 62 -10.45 -13.61 -23.23
N LEU A 63 -10.20 -12.43 -22.66
CA LEU A 63 -9.24 -11.44 -23.16
C LEU A 63 -8.01 -11.41 -22.24
N PRO A 64 -6.79 -11.53 -22.78
CA PRO A 64 -5.59 -11.47 -21.96
C PRO A 64 -5.32 -10.06 -21.40
N VAL A 65 -5.16 -9.97 -20.09
CA VAL A 65 -4.73 -8.77 -19.36
C VAL A 65 -3.32 -9.00 -18.83
N THR A 66 -2.40 -8.09 -19.13
CA THR A 66 -1.05 -8.08 -18.56
C THR A 66 -0.99 -7.10 -17.40
N PHE A 67 -0.59 -7.59 -16.23
CA PHE A 67 -0.28 -6.79 -15.06
C PHE A 67 1.21 -6.51 -15.00
N SER A 68 1.60 -5.26 -14.71
CA SER A 68 3.00 -4.86 -14.60
C SER A 68 3.24 -3.87 -13.47
N THR A 69 4.49 -3.83 -13.02
CA THR A 69 5.03 -2.88 -12.05
C THR A 69 6.46 -2.56 -12.46
N ALA A 70 6.91 -1.32 -12.21
CA ALA A 70 8.29 -0.91 -12.47
C ALA A 70 9.25 -1.38 -11.35
N SER A 71 8.70 -1.86 -10.24
CA SER A 71 9.43 -2.08 -9.00
C SER A 71 10.00 -3.49 -8.94
N SER A 72 11.33 -3.60 -8.89
CA SER A 72 12.05 -4.88 -8.90
C SER A 72 11.80 -5.75 -7.66
N GLY A 73 11.40 -5.15 -6.54
CA GLY A 73 11.08 -5.86 -5.30
C GLY A 73 9.65 -6.43 -5.24
N LEU A 74 8.82 -6.17 -6.25
CA LEU A 74 7.41 -6.59 -6.30
C LEU A 74 7.18 -7.72 -7.29
N THR A 75 6.28 -8.62 -6.92
CA THR A 75 5.85 -9.75 -7.73
C THR A 75 4.35 -9.66 -7.99
N LEU A 76 3.96 -9.95 -9.23
CA LEU A 76 2.58 -10.05 -9.68
C LEU A 76 2.27 -11.50 -10.04
N THR A 77 1.33 -12.11 -9.33
CA THR A 77 1.01 -13.53 -9.48
C THR A 77 -0.49 -13.74 -9.73
N PRO A 78 -0.90 -14.18 -10.94
CA PRO A 78 -0.08 -14.26 -12.16
C PRO A 78 0.21 -12.87 -12.75
N GLY A 79 1.31 -12.72 -13.49
CA GLY A 79 1.62 -11.47 -14.21
C GLY A 79 0.75 -11.25 -15.46
N LYS A 80 0.07 -12.30 -15.93
CA LYS A 80 -0.89 -12.25 -17.04
C LYS A 80 -2.05 -13.20 -16.75
N SER A 81 -3.26 -12.72 -16.96
CA SER A 81 -4.48 -13.50 -16.73
C SER A 81 -5.53 -13.17 -17.78
N ASN A 82 -6.35 -14.15 -18.15
CA ASN A 82 -7.47 -13.91 -19.06
C ASN A 82 -8.71 -13.50 -18.28
N THR A 83 -9.53 -12.63 -18.84
CA THR A 83 -10.83 -12.28 -18.27
C THR A 83 -11.77 -13.48 -18.23
N ASN A 84 -12.52 -13.60 -17.14
CA ASN A 84 -13.60 -14.59 -16.98
C ASN A 84 -14.87 -14.15 -17.72
N GLU A 85 -15.99 -14.85 -17.50
CA GLU A 85 -17.28 -14.54 -18.11
C GLU A 85 -17.81 -13.14 -17.75
N SER A 86 -17.43 -12.61 -16.59
CA SER A 86 -17.78 -11.25 -16.14
C SER A 86 -16.77 -10.18 -16.58
N GLY A 87 -15.87 -10.48 -17.51
CA GLY A 87 -14.85 -9.54 -17.96
C GLY A 87 -13.76 -9.25 -16.92
N ILE A 88 -13.61 -10.09 -15.89
CA ILE A 88 -12.69 -9.86 -14.78
C ILE A 88 -11.43 -10.71 -14.93
N ALA A 89 -10.26 -10.06 -14.84
CA ALA A 89 -8.96 -10.71 -14.66
C ALA A 89 -8.36 -10.27 -13.31
N GLN A 90 -7.70 -11.20 -12.60
CA GLN A 90 -7.11 -10.92 -11.29
C GLN A 90 -5.63 -11.31 -11.22
N ALA A 91 -4.92 -10.60 -10.36
CA ALA A 91 -3.54 -10.87 -9.96
C ALA A 91 -3.33 -10.48 -8.49
N THR A 92 -2.33 -11.06 -7.85
CA THR A 92 -1.90 -10.68 -6.50
C THR A 92 -0.58 -9.92 -6.58
N LEU A 93 -0.53 -8.77 -5.90
CA LEU A 93 0.67 -7.96 -5.71
C LEU A 93 1.23 -8.21 -4.31
N ALA A 94 2.49 -8.65 -4.23
CA ALA A 94 3.22 -8.82 -2.99
C ALA A 94 4.71 -8.56 -3.21
N GLY A 95 5.48 -8.26 -2.17
CA GLY A 95 6.92 -8.10 -2.30
C GLY A 95 7.57 -7.30 -1.18
N VAL A 96 8.88 -7.10 -1.33
CA VAL A 96 9.69 -6.29 -0.41
C VAL A 96 10.01 -4.98 -1.11
N ALA A 97 9.27 -3.92 -0.74
CA ALA A 97 9.43 -2.57 -1.25
C ALA A 97 9.00 -1.55 -0.19
N PHE A 98 9.29 -0.28 -0.42
CA PHE A 98 8.90 0.81 0.47
C PHE A 98 8.50 2.05 -0.34
N GLY A 99 7.56 2.82 0.18
CA GLY A 99 7.05 4.03 -0.48
C GLY A 99 6.00 3.73 -1.54
N GLU A 100 5.70 4.73 -2.37
CA GLU A 100 4.70 4.62 -3.42
C GLU A 100 5.14 3.72 -4.57
N GLN A 101 4.27 2.80 -4.96
CA GLN A 101 4.49 1.83 -6.03
C GLN A 101 3.33 1.93 -7.02
N THR A 102 3.63 1.92 -8.32
CA THR A 102 2.62 1.97 -9.37
C THR A 102 2.45 0.59 -10.02
N VAL A 103 1.20 0.15 -10.13
CA VAL A 103 0.82 -1.06 -10.86
C VAL A 103 -0.08 -0.69 -12.04
N THR A 104 0.07 -1.43 -13.14
CA THR A 104 -0.66 -1.19 -14.39
C THR A 104 -1.30 -2.47 -14.86
N ALA A 105 -2.53 -2.38 -15.38
CA ALA A 105 -3.18 -3.42 -16.16
C ALA A 105 -3.30 -2.96 -17.61
N SER A 106 -2.96 -3.81 -18.57
CA SER A 106 -2.89 -3.45 -19.99
C SER A 106 -3.46 -4.52 -20.91
N LEU A 107 -4.06 -4.07 -22.02
CA LEU A 107 -4.65 -4.88 -23.07
C LEU A 107 -3.78 -4.78 -24.33
N ALA A 108 -3.21 -5.90 -24.78
CA ALA A 108 -2.31 -5.92 -25.94
C ALA A 108 -3.02 -5.63 -27.28
N ASN A 109 -4.31 -5.98 -27.39
CA ASN A 109 -5.11 -5.86 -28.60
C ASN A 109 -5.52 -4.42 -28.92
N THR A 110 -5.79 -3.59 -27.91
CA THR A 110 -6.19 -2.18 -28.09
C THR A 110 -5.13 -1.19 -27.64
N GLY A 111 -4.15 -1.63 -26.84
CA GLY A 111 -3.22 -0.73 -26.15
C GLY A 111 -3.85 -0.01 -24.95
N ALA A 112 -5.11 -0.30 -24.61
CA ALA A 112 -5.76 0.29 -23.44
C ALA A 112 -5.05 -0.14 -22.15
N SER A 113 -4.95 0.78 -21.20
CA SER A 113 -4.35 0.52 -19.90
C SER A 113 -4.95 1.41 -18.81
N ASP A 114 -4.88 0.93 -17.57
CA ASP A 114 -5.19 1.70 -16.37
C ASP A 114 -4.13 1.39 -15.30
N ASN A 115 -3.84 2.37 -14.44
CA ASN A 115 -2.85 2.25 -13.38
C ASN A 115 -3.40 2.70 -12.03
N LYS A 116 -2.79 2.16 -10.97
CA LYS A 116 -3.07 2.52 -9.57
C LYS A 116 -1.77 2.62 -8.80
N THR A 117 -1.74 3.56 -7.85
CA THR A 117 -0.67 3.69 -6.87
C THR A 117 -1.06 2.98 -5.57
N VAL A 118 -0.08 2.42 -4.89
CA VAL A 118 -0.21 1.77 -3.60
C VAL A 118 1.02 2.08 -2.75
N HIS A 119 0.82 2.32 -1.46
CA HIS A 119 1.92 2.67 -0.56
C HIS A 119 2.40 1.43 0.18
N PHE A 120 3.69 1.11 0.04
CA PHE A 120 4.34 0.08 0.83
C PHE A 120 4.95 0.67 2.11
N ILE A 121 4.56 0.13 3.27
CA ILE A 121 4.96 0.61 4.59
C ILE A 121 5.88 -0.39 5.30
N GLY A 122 6.64 0.09 6.29
CA GLY A 122 7.48 -0.75 7.14
C GLY A 122 6.67 -1.67 8.05
N ASP A 123 7.26 -2.81 8.42
CA ASP A 123 6.60 -3.82 9.25
C ASP A 123 6.62 -3.46 10.74
N THR A 124 5.45 -3.12 11.29
CA THR A 124 5.28 -2.79 12.72
C THR A 124 5.60 -3.94 13.66
N THR A 125 5.44 -5.18 13.21
CA THR A 125 5.70 -6.37 14.04
C THR A 125 7.19 -6.71 14.12
N ALA A 126 7.98 -6.23 13.15
CA ALA A 126 9.43 -6.40 13.09
C ALA A 126 10.20 -5.12 13.45
N ALA A 127 9.52 -4.13 14.06
CA ALA A 127 10.10 -2.83 14.39
C ALA A 127 11.21 -2.95 15.44
N LYS A 128 12.32 -2.23 15.21
CA LYS A 128 13.46 -2.11 16.12
C LYS A 128 14.01 -0.68 16.14
N ILE A 129 14.45 -0.23 17.29
CA ILE A 129 15.18 1.04 17.44
C ILE A 129 16.62 0.79 16.99
N ILE A 130 17.12 1.59 16.05
CA ILE A 130 18.50 1.51 15.56
C ILE A 130 19.38 2.67 16.01
N GLU A 131 18.77 3.77 16.44
CA GLU A 131 19.49 4.99 16.79
C GLU A 131 18.68 5.80 17.80
N LEU A 132 19.40 6.44 18.72
CA LEU A 132 18.87 7.41 19.67
C LEU A 132 19.79 8.63 19.65
N THR A 133 19.29 9.77 19.18
CA THR A 133 20.10 10.99 19.02
C THR A 133 19.56 12.13 19.86
N PRO A 134 20.36 12.71 20.77
CA PRO A 134 20.04 13.95 21.46
C PRO A 134 20.47 15.18 20.64
N VAL A 135 19.61 16.19 20.53
CA VAL A 135 19.96 17.47 19.89
C VAL A 135 19.38 18.65 20.69
N PRO A 136 20.21 19.55 21.25
CA PRO A 136 21.67 19.42 21.37
C PRO A 136 22.06 18.30 22.35
N ASP A 137 23.28 17.78 22.22
CA ASP A 137 23.85 16.71 23.06
C ASP A 137 24.35 17.20 24.43
N SER A 138 24.45 18.53 24.60
CA SER A 138 24.73 19.20 25.87
C SER A 138 23.75 20.33 26.09
N ILE A 139 23.10 20.34 27.26
CA ILE A 139 22.14 21.37 27.69
C ILE A 139 22.46 21.85 29.09
N ILE A 140 22.14 23.11 29.37
CA ILE A 140 22.20 23.65 30.74
C ILE A 140 21.09 22.97 31.56
N ALA A 141 21.47 22.44 32.72
CA ALA A 141 20.53 21.83 33.65
C ALA A 141 19.48 22.86 34.09
N GLY A 142 18.21 22.49 33.99
CA GLY A 142 17.07 23.34 34.25
C GLY A 142 15.75 22.61 34.07
N THR A 143 14.67 23.30 34.35
CA THR A 143 13.29 22.87 34.09
C THR A 143 12.90 23.27 32.65
N PRO A 144 11.76 22.76 32.13
CA PRO A 144 11.24 23.21 30.83
C PRO A 144 10.97 24.72 30.72
N GLN A 145 10.90 25.45 31.83
CA GLN A 145 10.68 26.91 31.84
C GLN A 145 11.96 27.72 31.68
N ASN A 146 13.12 27.17 32.04
CA ASN A 146 14.41 27.90 32.01
C ASN A 146 15.52 27.19 31.22
N SER A 147 15.22 26.04 30.60
CA SER A 147 16.09 25.33 29.67
C SER A 147 15.33 24.96 28.40
N SER A 148 15.99 25.08 27.24
CA SER A 148 15.40 24.68 25.95
C SER A 148 15.28 23.16 25.80
N GLY A 149 15.90 22.39 26.69
CA GLY A 149 15.91 20.93 26.64
C GLY A 149 16.69 20.36 25.46
N SER A 150 16.84 19.03 25.47
CA SER A 150 17.42 18.26 24.37
C SER A 150 16.30 17.49 23.69
N VAL A 151 16.19 17.61 22.37
CA VAL A 151 15.27 16.79 21.58
C VAL A 151 15.90 15.43 21.39
N ILE A 152 15.35 14.43 22.07
CA ILE A 152 15.76 13.04 21.94
C ILE A 152 14.94 12.41 20.83
N THR A 153 15.61 11.95 19.78
CA THR A 153 14.99 11.31 18.62
C THR A 153 15.35 9.84 18.58
N ALA A 154 14.36 8.96 18.66
CA ALA A 154 14.53 7.54 18.37
C ALA A 154 14.20 7.27 16.90
N THR A 155 15.09 6.57 16.19
CA THR A 155 14.88 6.10 14.82
C THR A 155 14.50 4.62 14.84
N VAL A 156 13.31 4.29 14.33
CA VAL A 156 12.72 2.96 14.30
C VAL A 156 12.61 2.47 12.86
N VAL A 157 13.16 1.29 12.59
CA VAL A 157 13.09 0.61 11.30
C VAL A 157 12.65 -0.84 11.47
N ASP A 158 12.25 -1.51 10.40
CA ASP A 158 11.99 -2.94 10.40
C ASP A 158 13.25 -3.77 10.06
N ASN A 159 13.09 -5.08 9.83
CA ASN A 159 14.19 -5.95 9.45
C ASN A 159 14.77 -5.67 8.06
N ASN A 160 13.99 -5.07 7.16
CA ASN A 160 14.43 -4.65 5.83
C ASN A 160 15.08 -3.25 5.86
N GLY A 161 15.07 -2.58 7.01
CA GLY A 161 15.60 -1.23 7.18
C GLY A 161 14.60 -0.14 6.75
N PHE A 162 13.33 -0.50 6.53
CA PHE A 162 12.30 0.48 6.20
C PHE A 162 11.85 1.22 7.45
N PRO A 163 11.65 2.55 7.39
CA PRO A 163 11.14 3.29 8.53
C PRO A 163 9.72 2.83 8.88
N VAL A 164 9.46 2.69 10.18
CA VAL A 164 8.18 2.17 10.67
C VAL A 164 7.40 3.29 11.34
N LYS A 165 6.30 3.70 10.74
CA LYS A 165 5.33 4.67 11.27
C LYS A 165 4.39 4.04 12.29
N GLY A 166 3.88 4.84 13.22
CA GLY A 166 2.77 4.46 14.10
C GLY A 166 3.17 3.62 15.31
N VAL A 167 4.47 3.40 15.53
CA VAL A 167 5.00 2.66 16.68
C VAL A 167 5.13 3.61 17.86
N THR A 168 4.60 3.22 19.01
CA THR A 168 4.76 3.97 20.26
C THR A 168 6.12 3.67 20.88
N VAL A 169 6.92 4.70 21.12
CA VAL A 169 8.23 4.63 21.78
C VAL A 169 8.12 5.24 23.17
N ASN A 170 8.60 4.49 24.17
CA ASN A 170 8.65 4.93 25.57
C ASN A 170 10.10 5.28 25.92
N PHE A 171 10.32 6.54 26.26
CA PHE A 171 11.57 7.09 26.74
C PHE A 171 11.54 7.12 28.27
N THR A 172 12.61 6.64 28.89
CA THR A 172 12.74 6.62 30.35
C THR A 172 14.07 7.20 30.75
N SER A 173 14.10 7.93 31.86
CA SER A 173 15.34 8.30 32.54
C SER A 173 15.44 7.60 33.89
N ARG A 174 16.67 7.36 34.34
CA ARG A 174 16.95 6.82 35.68
C ARG A 174 16.88 7.90 36.77
N THR A 175 16.85 9.17 36.39
CA THR A 175 16.84 10.29 37.33
C THR A 175 15.41 10.78 37.57
N ASN A 176 15.01 10.89 38.84
CA ASN A 176 13.68 11.39 39.21
C ASN A 176 13.49 12.88 38.91
N SER A 177 14.59 13.61 38.65
CA SER A 177 14.59 15.03 38.27
C SER A 177 14.50 15.25 36.76
N ALA A 178 14.47 14.18 35.98
CA ALA A 178 14.25 14.26 34.54
C ALA A 178 12.78 14.55 34.24
N GLU A 179 12.55 15.46 33.32
CA GLU A 179 11.25 15.72 32.74
C GLU A 179 11.31 15.46 31.23
N MET A 180 10.28 14.81 30.71
CA MET A 180 10.09 14.57 29.28
C MET A 180 8.70 15.01 28.85
N THR A 181 8.59 15.62 27.68
CA THR A 181 7.29 15.94 27.07
C THR A 181 6.44 14.68 26.93
N ASN A 182 5.12 14.81 27.09
CA ASN A 182 4.14 13.72 26.97
C ASN A 182 4.45 12.50 27.86
N GLY A 183 5.09 12.72 29.01
CA GLY A 183 5.45 11.65 29.94
C GLY A 183 6.46 10.66 29.36
N GLY A 184 7.28 11.09 28.40
CA GLY A 184 8.25 10.23 27.73
C GLY A 184 7.63 9.31 26.69
N GLN A 185 6.44 9.61 26.15
CA GLN A 185 5.85 8.83 25.07
C GLN A 185 5.78 9.63 23.76
N ALA A 186 6.18 9.00 22.66
CA ALA A 186 6.00 9.55 21.31
C ALA A 186 5.72 8.44 20.31
N VAL A 187 4.96 8.76 19.25
CA VAL A 187 4.64 7.84 18.15
C VAL A 187 5.52 8.16 16.95
N THR A 188 6.03 7.14 16.27
CA THR A 188 6.88 7.33 15.08
C THR A 188 6.09 7.92 13.90
N ASN A 189 6.72 8.88 13.21
CA ASN A 189 6.18 9.48 11.98
C ASN A 189 6.50 8.62 10.72
N GLU A 190 6.20 9.13 9.52
CA GLU A 190 6.49 8.47 8.22
C GLU A 190 7.98 8.11 8.03
N GLN A 191 8.87 8.84 8.70
CA GLN A 191 10.32 8.59 8.66
C GLN A 191 10.79 7.66 9.79
N GLY A 192 9.87 7.03 10.54
CA GLY A 192 10.20 6.13 11.63
C GLY A 192 10.76 6.86 12.86
N LYS A 193 10.56 8.18 12.97
CA LYS A 193 11.13 9.00 14.05
C LYS A 193 10.11 9.31 15.12
N ALA A 194 10.46 9.03 16.38
CA ALA A 194 9.71 9.44 17.57
C ALA A 194 10.57 10.41 18.39
N THR A 195 9.99 11.52 18.84
CA THR A 195 10.73 12.60 19.51
C THR A 195 10.12 13.00 20.83
N VAL A 196 10.95 13.20 21.85
CA VAL A 196 10.58 13.86 23.11
C VAL A 196 11.59 14.95 23.45
N THR A 197 11.14 16.01 24.11
CA THR A 197 12.07 17.00 24.70
C THR A 197 12.39 16.57 26.12
N TYR A 198 13.69 16.47 26.42
CA TYR A 198 14.27 16.04 27.69
C TYR A 198 14.91 17.22 28.42
N THR A 199 14.60 17.39 29.70
CA THR A 199 15.24 18.37 30.59
C THR A 199 15.57 17.72 31.94
N ASN A 200 16.58 18.23 32.63
CA ASN A 200 16.95 17.76 33.96
C ASN A 200 17.50 18.93 34.79
N THR A 201 17.10 19.05 36.06
CA THR A 201 17.58 20.12 36.95
C THR A 201 18.93 19.83 37.59
N ARG A 202 19.51 18.65 37.35
CA ARG A 202 20.83 18.25 37.88
C ARG A 202 21.85 18.15 36.76
N SER A 203 23.04 18.70 36.97
CA SER A 203 24.19 18.46 36.10
C SER A 203 24.67 17.02 36.24
N SER A 204 24.73 16.28 35.14
CA SER A 204 25.28 14.93 35.07
C SER A 204 25.68 14.61 33.63
N ILE A 205 26.64 13.69 33.48
CA ILE A 205 26.86 12.98 32.21
C ILE A 205 25.98 11.75 32.27
N GLU A 206 24.85 11.77 31.57
CA GLU A 206 24.02 10.58 31.39
C GLU A 206 24.48 9.87 30.12
N SER A 207 25.36 8.88 30.27
CA SER A 207 25.68 7.95 29.19
C SER A 207 24.55 6.91 29.10
N GLY A 208 23.99 6.72 27.89
CA GLY A 208 23.14 5.57 27.58
C GLY A 208 23.86 4.26 27.90
N ALA A 209 23.08 3.20 28.17
CA ALA A 209 23.60 1.86 28.45
C ALA A 209 24.41 1.31 27.27
#